data_AF-A0A817R4Z0-F1
#
_entry.id   AF-A0A817R4Z0-F1
#
_cell.length_a   1.000
_cell.length_b   1.000
_cell.length_c   1.000
_cell.angle_alpha   90.00
_cell.angle_beta   90.00
_cell.angle_gamma   90.00
#
_symmetry.space_group_name_H-M   'P 1'
#
loop_
_entity.id
_entity.type
_entity.pdbx_description
1 polymer ?
#
loop_
_entity_poly.entity_id
_entity_poly.type
_entity_poly.pdbx_seq_one_letter_code
_entity_poly.pdbx_strand_id
1 'polypeptide(L)'
;MNQSDIHLLDLPNETLLIIMKKLDNIDVLYSFFGINNKRLDILVEDDAFASILNFTRISSIADVKFDRFCSSILPRINQSIKKLILKTTSMERILLIGNYSNLTSLELFNFGQEIVYRRFTGEHITFS
;
A
#
# COMPACT_ATOMS: atom_id res chain seq x y z
N MET A 1 -7.74 37.78 -15.33
CA MET A 1 -7.10 37.17 -14.15
C MET A 1 -6.25 36.02 -14.67
N ASN A 2 -4.93 36.12 -14.58
CA ASN A 2 -4.04 35.05 -15.02
C ASN A 2 -4.18 33.89 -14.03
N GLN A 3 -4.78 32.79 -14.46
CA GLN A 3 -4.60 31.50 -13.81
C GLN A 3 -3.14 31.12 -14.02
N SER A 4 -2.32 31.32 -13.00
CA SER A 4 -0.99 30.71 -12.95
C SER A 4 -1.20 29.22 -12.72
N ASP A 5 -0.95 28.42 -13.76
CA ASP A 5 -0.86 26.98 -13.64
C ASP A 5 0.32 26.64 -12.73
N ILE A 6 0.02 26.34 -11.47
CA ILE A 6 1.03 25.84 -10.53
C ILE A 6 1.21 24.36 -10.86
N HIS A 7 2.40 23.97 -11.36
CA HIS A 7 2.68 22.57 -11.56
C HIS A 7 2.87 21.89 -10.21
N LEU A 8 2.37 20.67 -10.06
CA LEU A 8 2.47 19.90 -8.81
C LEU A 8 3.92 19.82 -8.31
N LEU A 9 4.88 19.69 -9.22
CA LEU A 9 6.31 19.61 -8.89
C LEU A 9 6.92 20.94 -8.40
N ASP A 10 6.23 22.06 -8.56
CA ASP A 10 6.67 23.36 -8.06
C ASP A 10 6.32 23.55 -6.57
N LEU A 11 5.46 22.68 -6.02
CA LEU A 11 5.09 22.72 -4.60
C LEU A 11 6.25 22.26 -3.71
N PRO A 12 6.36 22.77 -2.46
CA PRO A 12 7.28 22.26 -1.45
C PRO A 12 7.03 20.80 -1.07
N ASN A 13 8.04 20.11 -0.55
CA ASN A 13 7.96 18.69 -0.16
C ASN A 13 6.86 18.45 0.88
N GLU A 14 6.75 19.35 1.85
CA GLU A 14 5.78 19.27 2.94
C GLU A 14 4.35 19.29 2.39
N THR A 15 4.10 20.15 1.40
CA THR A 15 2.80 20.25 0.72
C THR A 15 2.51 18.98 -0.08
N LEU A 16 3.52 18.46 -0.80
CA LEU A 16 3.38 17.21 -1.54
C LEU A 16 3.06 16.03 -0.62
N LEU A 17 3.75 15.90 0.52
CA LEU A 17 3.47 14.85 1.50
C LEU A 17 2.05 14.95 2.06
N ILE A 18 1.56 16.15 2.34
CA ILE A 18 0.18 16.37 2.79
C ILE A 18 -0.83 15.92 1.73
N ILE A 19 -0.58 16.24 0.46
CA ILE A 19 -1.44 15.83 -0.66
C ILE A 19 -1.40 14.31 -0.81
N MET A 20 -0.21 13.71 -0.87
CA MET A 20 -0.01 12.27 -1.04
C MET A 20 -0.70 11.48 0.08
N LYS A 21 -0.62 11.91 1.34
CA LYS A 21 -1.31 11.26 2.48
C LYS A 21 -2.84 11.29 2.40
N LYS A 22 -3.41 12.24 1.65
CA LYS A 22 -4.86 12.33 1.44
C LYS A 22 -5.34 11.45 0.28
N LEU A 23 -4.42 11.05 -0.60
CA LEU A 23 -4.69 10.18 -1.72
C LEU A 23 -4.52 8.72 -1.31
N ASP A 24 -5.06 7.79 -2.11
CA ASP A 24 -4.81 6.37 -1.88
C ASP A 24 -3.33 6.07 -2.13
N ASN A 25 -2.67 5.48 -1.13
CA ASN A 25 -1.23 5.26 -1.17
C ASN A 25 -0.82 4.46 -2.40
N ILE A 26 -1.62 3.51 -2.86
CA ILE A 26 -1.26 2.66 -4.00
C ILE A 26 -1.29 3.46 -5.28
N ASP A 27 -2.31 4.30 -5.47
CA ASP A 27 -2.42 5.17 -6.63
C ASP A 27 -1.27 6.16 -6.68
N VAL A 28 -0.88 6.73 -5.54
CA VAL A 28 0.26 7.64 -5.39
C VAL A 28 1.58 6.92 -5.68
N LEU A 29 1.81 5.80 -5.00
CA LEU A 29 3.05 5.03 -5.09
C LEU A 29 3.25 4.50 -6.52
N TYR A 30 2.18 4.05 -7.18
CA TYR A 30 2.24 3.64 -8.58
C TYR A 30 2.47 4.83 -9.52
N SER A 31 1.75 5.94 -9.31
CA SER A 31 1.82 7.10 -10.21
C SER A 31 3.16 7.82 -10.12
N PHE A 32 3.89 7.72 -9.02
CA PHE A 32 5.15 8.44 -8.86
C PHE A 32 6.40 7.57 -9.01
N PHE A 33 6.28 6.26 -8.84
CA PHE A 33 7.44 5.37 -8.93
C PHE A 33 7.87 5.09 -10.36
N GLY A 34 9.14 5.42 -10.67
CA GLY A 34 9.74 5.18 -11.99
C GLY A 34 9.39 6.23 -13.05
N ILE A 35 8.93 7.41 -12.64
CA ILE A 35 8.87 8.62 -13.50
C ILE A 35 10.27 9.26 -13.67
N ASN A 36 11.34 8.59 -13.23
CA ASN A 36 12.71 9.13 -13.21
C ASN A 36 12.80 10.48 -12.49
N ASN A 37 12.00 10.64 -11.42
CA ASN A 37 12.02 11.83 -10.59
C ASN A 37 12.54 11.46 -9.20
N LYS A 38 13.84 11.68 -8.99
CA LYS A 38 14.53 11.38 -7.74
C LYS A 38 13.87 12.03 -6.52
N ARG A 39 13.24 13.20 -6.69
CA ARG A 39 12.55 13.89 -5.61
C ARG A 39 11.30 13.13 -5.16
N LEU A 40 10.53 12.61 -6.12
CA LEU A 40 9.36 11.79 -5.83
C LEU A 40 9.74 10.44 -5.23
N ASP A 41 10.84 9.83 -5.69
CA ASP A 41 11.36 8.59 -5.09
C ASP A 41 11.70 8.79 -3.59
N ILE A 42 12.36 9.90 -3.25
CA ILE A 42 12.65 10.26 -1.84
C ILE A 42 11.36 10.46 -1.04
N LEU A 43 10.34 11.12 -1.61
CA LEU A 43 9.06 11.36 -0.92
C LEU A 43 8.26 10.08 -0.70
N VAL A 44 8.38 9.10 -1.60
CA VAL A 44 7.77 7.78 -1.47
C VAL A 44 8.42 6.97 -0.34
N GLU A 45 9.73 7.12 -0.15
CA GLU A 45 10.50 6.46 0.91
C GLU A 45 10.43 7.20 2.26
N ASP A 46 9.76 8.36 2.33
CA ASP A 46 9.59 9.12 3.56
C ASP A 46 8.79 8.33 4.60
N ASP A 47 9.36 8.19 5.81
CA ASP A 47 8.74 7.44 6.91
C ASP A 47 7.33 7.94 7.23
N ALA A 48 7.11 9.25 7.17
CA ALA A 48 5.81 9.81 7.50
C ALA A 48 4.74 9.43 6.46
N PHE A 49 5.14 9.17 5.21
CA PHE A 49 4.27 8.68 4.15
C PHE A 49 4.13 7.15 4.16
N ALA A 50 5.24 6.42 4.26
CA ALA A 50 5.26 4.95 4.22
C ALA A 50 4.76 4.27 5.50
N SER A 51 4.64 4.99 6.63
CA SER A 51 4.29 4.40 7.93
C SER A 51 2.94 3.67 7.99
N ILE A 52 1.96 4.08 7.18
CA ILE A 52 0.64 3.46 7.14
C ILE A 52 0.34 3.12 5.70
N LEU A 53 0.15 1.84 5.37
CA LEU A 53 -0.31 1.42 4.04
C LEU A 53 -1.68 0.77 4.12
N ASN A 54 -2.58 1.23 3.24
CA ASN A 54 -3.94 0.74 3.15
C ASN A 54 -4.21 0.13 1.76
N PHE A 55 -4.52 -1.16 1.76
CA PHE A 55 -4.77 -1.98 0.58
C PHE A 55 -6.23 -2.45 0.49
N THR A 56 -7.14 -1.81 1.23
CA THR A 56 -8.57 -2.16 1.23
C THR A 56 -9.27 -1.75 -0.06
N ARG A 57 -8.73 -0.79 -0.83
CA ARG A 57 -9.34 -0.32 -2.08
C ARG A 57 -8.89 -1.05 -3.32
N ILE A 58 -7.94 -1.99 -3.22
CA ILE A 58 -7.58 -2.84 -4.35
C ILE A 58 -8.80 -3.66 -4.77
N SER A 59 -9.22 -3.45 -6.02
CA SER A 59 -10.35 -4.13 -6.65
C SER A 59 -9.96 -5.45 -7.31
N SER A 60 -8.69 -5.62 -7.69
CA SER A 60 -8.19 -6.83 -8.36
C SER A 60 -6.72 -7.14 -8.00
N ILE A 61 -6.45 -8.39 -7.64
CA ILE A 61 -5.08 -8.91 -7.38
C ILE A 61 -4.27 -8.99 -8.68
N ALA A 62 -4.91 -9.11 -9.85
CA ALA A 62 -4.27 -9.19 -11.16
C ALA A 62 -3.89 -7.81 -11.71
N ASP A 63 -3.53 -6.89 -10.83
CA ASP A 63 -3.13 -5.54 -11.22
C ASP A 63 -1.61 -5.47 -11.36
N VAL A 64 -1.14 -5.27 -12.58
CA VAL A 64 0.27 -5.02 -12.91
C VAL A 64 0.86 -3.90 -12.03
N LYS A 65 0.01 -2.94 -11.62
CA LYS A 65 0.39 -1.88 -10.68
C LYS A 65 0.79 -2.43 -9.32
N PHE A 66 0.01 -3.38 -8.81
CA PHE A 66 0.23 -4.02 -7.53
C PHE A 66 1.46 -4.94 -7.56
N ASP A 67 1.67 -5.67 -8.66
CA ASP A 67 2.87 -6.50 -8.87
C ASP A 67 4.15 -5.65 -8.86
N ARG A 68 4.11 -4.51 -9.55
CA ARG A 68 5.24 -3.56 -9.57
C ARG A 68 5.49 -2.95 -8.21
N PHE A 69 4.43 -2.53 -7.50
CA PHE A 69 4.54 -2.04 -6.13
C PHE A 69 5.22 -3.07 -5.22
N CYS A 70 4.72 -4.29 -5.24
CA CYS A 70 5.23 -5.43 -4.48
C CYS A 70 6.71 -5.71 -4.77
N SER A 71 7.10 -5.74 -6.05
CA SER A 71 8.48 -6.10 -6.43
C SER A 71 9.50 -4.98 -6.24
N SER A 72 9.08 -3.71 -6.34
CA SER A 72 10.02 -2.60 -6.53
C SER A 72 9.97 -1.54 -5.42
N ILE A 73 8.80 -1.30 -4.84
CA ILE A 73 8.57 -0.23 -3.85
C ILE A 73 8.57 -0.83 -2.44
N LEU A 74 7.76 -1.86 -2.24
CA LEU A 74 7.57 -2.51 -0.94
C LEU A 74 8.88 -2.94 -0.28
N PRO A 75 9.88 -3.51 -0.99
CA PRO A 75 11.15 -3.90 -0.38
C PRO A 75 11.97 -2.72 0.17
N ARG A 76 11.74 -1.50 -0.34
CA ARG A 76 12.47 -0.29 0.08
C ARG A 76 11.85 0.37 1.29
N ILE A 77 10.53 0.28 1.41
CA ILE A 77 9.77 0.96 2.47
C ILE A 77 9.31 0.01 3.58
N ASN A 78 9.56 -1.30 3.47
CA ASN A 78 9.03 -2.30 4.41
C ASN A 78 9.42 -2.05 5.87
N GLN A 79 10.62 -1.50 6.11
CA GLN A 79 11.09 -1.14 7.45
C GLN A 79 10.39 0.10 8.00
N SER A 80 9.94 1.03 7.16
CA SER A 80 9.25 2.24 7.60
C SER A 80 7.79 1.98 7.99
N ILE A 81 7.21 0.87 7.53
CA ILE A 81 5.81 0.53 7.74
C ILE A 81 5.57 0.14 9.20
N LYS A 82 4.64 0.86 9.84
CA LYS A 82 4.15 0.62 11.21
C LYS A 82 2.75 0.03 11.23
N LYS A 83 1.92 0.37 10.23
CA LYS A 83 0.56 -0.12 10.11
C LYS A 83 0.25 -0.64 8.70
N LEU A 84 -0.25 -1.87 8.62
CA LEU A 84 -0.77 -2.48 7.40
C LEU A 84 -2.27 -2.70 7.53
N ILE A 85 -3.03 -2.25 6.55
CA ILE A 85 -4.47 -2.49 6.43
C ILE A 85 -4.70 -3.26 5.13
N LEU A 86 -5.01 -4.55 5.22
CA LEU A 86 -5.03 -5.46 4.07
C LEU A 86 -6.42 -6.05 3.85
N LYS A 87 -6.75 -6.33 2.60
CA LYS A 87 -7.78 -7.32 2.28
C LYS A 87 -7.13 -8.70 2.27
N THR A 88 -7.89 -9.74 2.59
CA THR A 88 -7.42 -11.14 2.51
C THR A 88 -6.78 -11.48 1.17
N THR A 89 -7.32 -10.91 0.09
CA THR A 89 -6.85 -11.08 -1.28
C THR A 89 -5.42 -10.58 -1.53
N SER A 90 -5.01 -9.50 -0.86
CA SER A 90 -3.66 -8.93 -0.98
C SER A 90 -2.71 -9.38 0.13
N MET A 91 -3.24 -10.02 1.18
CA MET A 91 -2.50 -10.38 2.39
C MET A 91 -1.26 -11.22 2.12
N GLU A 92 -1.42 -12.38 1.47
CA GLU A 92 -0.31 -13.31 1.21
C GLU A 92 0.82 -12.62 0.44
N ARG A 93 0.46 -11.86 -0.59
CA ARG A 93 1.42 -11.17 -1.44
C ARG A 93 2.18 -10.08 -0.72
N ILE A 94 1.53 -9.28 0.12
CA ILE A 94 2.21 -8.25 0.91
C ILE A 94 3.09 -8.90 1.98
N LEU A 95 2.51 -9.77 2.80
CA LEU A 95 3.20 -10.33 3.97
C LEU A 95 4.41 -11.19 3.62
N LEU A 96 4.45 -11.81 2.44
CA LEU A 96 5.58 -12.65 2.01
C LEU A 96 6.78 -11.86 1.45
N ILE A 97 6.59 -10.61 1.06
CA ILE A 97 7.61 -9.85 0.31
C ILE A 97 8.56 -9.09 1.22
N GLY A 98 8.10 -8.65 2.39
CA GLY A 98 8.84 -7.77 3.27
C GLY A 98 9.12 -8.38 4.63
N ASN A 99 10.26 -7.98 5.21
CA ASN A 99 10.45 -8.08 6.65
C ASN A 99 10.00 -6.76 7.29
N TYR A 100 8.86 -6.78 7.97
CA TYR A 100 8.26 -5.58 8.57
C TYR A 100 8.69 -5.42 10.02
N SER A 101 9.96 -5.14 10.25
CA SER A 101 10.56 -5.09 11.60
C SER A 101 9.93 -4.05 12.53
N ASN A 102 9.32 -3.00 11.97
CA ASN A 102 8.68 -1.92 12.73
C ASN A 102 7.15 -2.00 12.72
N LEU A 103 6.56 -3.10 12.23
CA LEU A 103 5.11 -3.27 12.19
C LEU A 103 4.55 -3.43 13.60
N THR A 104 3.68 -2.49 13.98
CA THR A 104 2.99 -2.51 15.28
C THR A 104 1.49 -2.80 15.13
N SER A 105 0.94 -2.69 13.92
CA SER A 105 -0.49 -2.89 13.66
C SER A 105 -0.73 -3.57 12.31
N LEU A 106 -1.50 -4.66 12.33
CA LEU A 106 -1.99 -5.36 11.16
C LEU A 106 -3.52 -5.50 11.25
N GLU A 107 -4.23 -4.90 10.30
CA GLU A 107 -5.68 -4.97 10.18
C GLU A 107 -6.06 -5.76 8.93
N LEU A 108 -6.88 -6.79 9.09
CA LEU A 108 -7.33 -7.65 8.00
C LEU A 108 -8.83 -7.46 7.76
N PHE A 109 -9.17 -7.02 6.55
CA PHE A 109 -10.53 -6.80 6.07
C PHE A 109 -10.99 -7.95 5.19
N ASN A 110 -12.27 -8.29 5.31
CA ASN A 110 -12.88 -9.43 4.61
C ASN A 110 -12.06 -10.72 4.80
N PHE A 111 -11.42 -10.86 5.97
CA PHE A 111 -10.94 -12.14 6.46
C PHE A 111 -12.18 -13.01 6.50
N GLY A 112 -12.23 -14.07 5.67
CA GLY A 112 -13.40 -14.92 5.50
C GLY A 112 -13.73 -15.61 6.82
N GLN A 113 -14.29 -14.86 7.75
CA GLN A 113 -14.30 -15.17 9.17
C GLN A 113 -15.13 -16.43 9.39
N GLU A 114 -16.21 -16.60 8.61
CA GLU A 114 -16.96 -17.85 8.52
C GLU A 114 -16.13 -19.03 7.98
N ILE A 115 -15.33 -18.85 6.92
CA ILE A 115 -14.52 -19.94 6.34
C ILE A 115 -13.44 -20.38 7.33
N VAL A 116 -12.82 -19.41 8.00
CA VAL A 116 -11.77 -19.65 8.98
C VAL A 116 -12.37 -20.26 10.24
N TYR A 117 -13.50 -19.73 10.73
CA TYR A 117 -14.24 -20.29 11.84
C TYR A 117 -14.67 -21.74 11.57
N ARG A 118 -15.31 -22.02 10.42
CA ARG A 118 -15.72 -23.38 10.02
C ARG A 118 -14.54 -24.35 9.90
N ARG A 119 -13.38 -23.88 9.41
CA ARG A 119 -12.14 -24.69 9.36
C ARG A 119 -11.55 -24.96 10.75
N PHE A 120 -11.61 -24.00 11.67
CA PHE A 120 -11.12 -24.18 13.04
C PHE A 120 -12.09 -24.95 13.94
N THR A 121 -13.39 -24.94 13.66
CA THR A 121 -14.41 -25.74 14.37
C THR A 121 -14.58 -27.15 13.80
N GLY A 122 -13.85 -27.49 12.73
CA GLY A 122 -13.82 -28.85 12.17
C GLY A 122 -15.03 -29.21 11.29
N GLU A 123 -15.82 -28.24 10.85
CA GLU A 123 -16.88 -28.48 9.87
C GLU A 123 -16.25 -28.69 8.48
N HIS A 124 -16.01 -29.95 8.13
CA HIS A 124 -15.51 -30.36 6.82
C HIS A 124 -16.52 -29.98 5.72
N ILE A 125 -16.07 -29.16 4.76
CA ILE A 125 -16.77 -28.97 3.48
C ILE A 125 -16.07 -29.84 2.44
N THR A 126 -16.74 -30.90 2.00
CA THR A 126 -16.40 -31.61 0.77
C THR A 126 -16.90 -30.80 -0.42
N PHE A 127 -16.02 -30.47 -1.36
CA PHE A 127 -16.41 -29.89 -2.64
C PHE A 127 -16.70 -31.01 -3.64
N SER A 128 -17.88 -30.93 -4.27
CA SER A 128 -18.26 -31.67 -5.48
C SER A 128 -17.86 -30.89 -6.73
#